data_AF-A0A530LDY0-F1
#
_entry.id   AF-A0A530LDY0-F1
#
_cell.length_a   1.000
_cell.length_b   1.000
_cell.length_c   1.000
_cell.angle_alpha   90.00
_cell.angle_beta   90.00
_cell.angle_gamma   90.00
#
_symmetry.space_group_name_H-M   'P 1'
#
loop_
_entity.id
_entity.type
_entity.pdbx_description
1 polymer ?
#
loop_
_entity_poly.entity_id
_entity_poly.type
_entity_poly.pdbx_seq_one_letter_code
_entity_poly.pdbx_strand_id
1 'polypeptide(L)' 'MSRSVFFAIFASAAALFAAPGTINAEEAKLAMTTATATLPTPEKSGLLPINGLNYYYAVYGKGEPLLLL' A
#
# COMPACT_ATOMS: atom_id res chain seq x y z
N MET A 1 -1.08 45.28 21.47
CA MET A 1 -0.96 43.85 21.16
C MET A 1 0.41 43.40 21.64
N SER A 2 0.48 42.66 22.75
CA SER A 2 1.74 42.46 23.47
C SER A 2 2.65 41.47 22.74
N ARG A 3 3.97 41.76 22.80
CA ARG A 3 5.05 40.92 22.23
C ARG A 3 4.94 39.44 22.61
N SER A 4 4.30 39.15 23.75
CA SER A 4 4.04 37.80 24.25
C SER A 4 3.12 36.94 23.38
N VAL A 5 2.25 37.53 22.53
CA VAL A 5 1.37 36.76 21.63
C VAL A 5 2.17 36.17 20.46
N PHE A 6 3.19 36.89 19.96
CA PHE A 6 4.05 36.40 18.89
C PHE A 6 4.95 35.23 19.33
N PHE A 7 5.42 35.25 20.58
CA PHE A 7 6.19 34.12 21.14
C PHE A 7 5.35 32.86 21.31
N ALA A 8 4.05 32.98 21.64
CA ALA A 8 3.16 31.83 21.77
C ALA A 8 2.90 31.12 20.42
N ILE A 9 2.76 31.88 19.32
CA ILE A 9 2.58 31.31 17.97
C ILE A 9 3.84 30.59 17.50
N PHE A 10 5.03 31.13 17.80
CA PHE A 10 6.30 30.50 17.44
C PHE A 10 6.55 29.18 18.20
N ALA A 11 6.18 29.12 19.48
CA ALA A 11 6.34 27.91 20.30
C ALA A 11 5.48 26.73 19.81
N SER A 12 4.29 26.98 19.25
CA SER A 12 3.43 25.93 18.70
C SER A 12 3.99 25.29 17.41
N ALA A 13 4.82 26.01 16.64
CA ALA A 13 5.41 25.50 15.41
C ALA A 13 6.61 24.57 15.67
N ALA A 14 7.33 24.76 16.79
CA ALA A 14 8.51 23.96 17.13
C ALA A 14 8.16 22.52 17.57
N ALA A 15 6.95 22.29 18.08
CA ALA A 15 6.51 20.96 18.52
C ALA A 15 6.30 19.96 17.36
N LEU A 16 6.13 20.44 16.12
CA LEU A 16 6.00 19.59 14.94
C LEU A 16 7.33 19.04 14.42
N PHE A 17 8.46 19.64 14.82
CA PHE A 17 9.80 19.22 14.36
C PHE A 17 10.53 18.30 15.34
N ALA A 18 10.01 18.10 16.55
CA ALA A 18 10.64 17.28 17.60
C ALA A 18 9.98 15.91 17.81
N ALA A 19 9.01 15.53 16.97
CA ALA A 19 8.66 14.12 16.84
C ALA A 19 9.80 13.45 16.06
N PRO A 20 10.41 12.35 16.54
CA PRO A 20 11.11 11.43 15.68
C PRO A 20 10.04 10.81 14.78
N GLY A 21 9.62 11.56 13.77
CA GLY A 21 8.83 11.03 12.69
C GLY A 21 9.65 9.89 12.12
N THR A 22 9.06 8.71 12.11
CA THR A 22 9.43 7.61 11.23
C THR A 22 9.24 8.10 9.78
N ILE A 23 10.06 9.06 9.35
CA ILE A 23 10.14 9.62 7.99
C ILE A 23 11.04 8.72 7.14
N ASN A 24 11.69 7.73 7.74
CA ASN A 24 12.04 6.52 7.03
C ASN A 24 10.83 5.59 7.08
N ALA A 25 9.83 5.85 6.24
CA ALA A 25 9.27 4.72 5.52
C ALA A 25 10.45 4.18 4.71
N GLU A 26 11.28 3.35 5.34
CA GLU A 26 12.00 2.34 4.61
C GLU A 26 10.88 1.63 3.86
N GLU A 27 10.76 1.97 2.57
CA GLU A 27 10.11 1.08 1.64
C GLU A 27 10.83 -0.23 1.92
N ALA A 28 10.17 -1.09 2.70
CA ALA A 28 10.51 -2.48 2.77
C ALA A 28 10.28 -2.94 1.34
N LYS A 29 11.27 -2.65 0.49
CA LYS A 29 11.57 -3.37 -0.70
C LYS A 29 11.77 -4.74 -0.12
N LEU A 30 10.67 -5.49 -0.08
CA LEU A 30 10.69 -6.91 0.13
C LEU A 30 11.87 -7.33 -0.73
N ALA A 31 12.93 -7.79 -0.08
CA ALA A 31 13.90 -8.60 -0.75
C ALA A 31 13.11 -9.85 -1.13
N MET A 32 12.26 -9.70 -2.16
CA MET A 32 11.80 -10.74 -3.03
C MET A 32 13.12 -11.22 -3.59
N THR A 33 13.76 -12.12 -2.85
CA THR A 33 14.77 -13.01 -3.40
C THR A 33 14.14 -13.44 -4.71
N THR A 34 14.74 -13.00 -5.81
CA THR A 34 14.30 -13.34 -7.16
C THR A 34 14.60 -14.82 -7.38
N ALA A 35 14.01 -15.70 -6.57
CA ALA A 35 13.49 -16.92 -7.09
C ALA A 35 12.49 -16.45 -8.12
N THR A 36 12.86 -16.56 -9.40
CA THR A 36 11.90 -16.60 -10.49
C THR A 36 11.00 -17.80 -10.21
N ALA A 37 10.09 -17.66 -9.25
CA ALA A 37 9.02 -18.60 -9.01
C ALA A 37 8.22 -18.52 -10.29
N THR A 38 8.38 -19.53 -11.13
CA THR A 38 7.57 -19.68 -12.32
C THR A 38 6.14 -19.67 -11.83
N LEU A 39 5.38 -18.62 -12.17
CA LEU A 39 3.98 -18.57 -11.76
C LEU A 39 3.32 -19.84 -12.30
N PRO A 40 2.56 -20.57 -11.46
CA PRO A 40 1.84 -21.74 -11.92
C PRO A 40 0.93 -21.34 -13.08
N THR A 41 0.79 -22.21 -14.06
CA THR A 41 -0.17 -21.97 -15.14
C THR A 41 -1.58 -21.98 -14.53
N PRO A 42 -2.42 -20.96 -14.79
CA PRO A 42 -3.77 -20.96 -14.27
C PRO A 42 -4.56 -22.14 -14.84
N GLU A 43 -5.36 -22.77 -13.99
CA GLU A 43 -6.24 -23.86 -14.44
C GLU A 43 -7.36 -23.34 -15.34
N LYS A 44 -7.76 -22.08 -15.12
CA LYS A 44 -8.71 -21.36 -15.93
C LYS A 44 -8.38 -19.89 -15.89
N SER A 45 -8.42 -19.21 -17.03
CA SER A 45 -8.38 -17.76 -17.08
C SER A 45 -9.31 -17.24 -18.16
N GLY A 46 -9.63 -15.96 -18.11
CA GLY A 46 -10.45 -15.32 -19.12
C GLY A 46 -10.89 -13.92 -18.73
N LEU A 47 -11.75 -13.35 -19.57
CA LEU A 47 -12.41 -12.07 -19.33
C LEU A 47 -13.86 -12.32 -18.91
N LEU A 48 -14.29 -11.64 -17.85
CA LEU A 48 -15.64 -11.69 -17.33
C LEU A 48 -16.32 -10.33 -17.55
N PRO A 49 -17.27 -10.22 -18.49
CA PRO A 49 -18.02 -8.99 -18.71
C PRO A 49 -19.04 -8.77 -17.58
N ILE A 50 -18.81 -7.80 -16.70
CA ILE A 50 -19.71 -7.36 -15.63
C ILE A 50 -19.95 -5.87 -15.78
N ASN A 51 -21.22 -5.45 -15.89
CA ASN A 51 -21.62 -4.03 -16.01
C ASN A 51 -20.90 -3.27 -17.14
N GLY A 52 -20.61 -3.94 -18.26
CA GLY A 52 -19.89 -3.35 -19.39
C GLY A 52 -18.37 -3.27 -19.22
N LEU A 53 -17.81 -3.76 -18.11
CA LEU A 53 -16.38 -3.89 -17.87
C LEU A 53 -15.93 -5.34 -18.03
N ASN A 54 -14.78 -5.55 -18.66
CA ASN A 54 -14.18 -6.89 -18.82
C ASN A 54 -13.12 -7.13 -17.74
N TYR A 55 -13.48 -7.87 -16.70
CA TYR A 55 -12.56 -8.23 -15.62
C TYR A 55 -11.74 -9.44 -16.00
N TYR A 56 -10.41 -9.30 -16.00
CA TYR A 56 -9.54 -10.46 -16.11
C TYR A 56 -9.57 -11.26 -14.81
N TYR A 57 -9.70 -12.59 -14.93
CA TYR A 57 -9.56 -13.50 -13.80
C TYR A 57 -8.67 -14.68 -14.17
N ALA A 58 -8.04 -15.26 -13.15
CA ALA A 58 -7.28 -16.48 -13.23
C ALA A 58 -7.54 -17.31 -11.97
N VAL A 59 -7.82 -18.60 -12.16
CA VAL A 59 -8.10 -19.58 -11.10
C VAL A 59 -6.90 -20.48 -10.95
N TYR A 60 -6.45 -20.66 -9.70
CA TYR A 60 -5.32 -21.50 -9.35
C TYR A 60 -5.74 -22.47 -8.24
N GLY A 61 -5.34 -23.73 -8.37
CA GLY A 61 -5.58 -24.78 -7.38
C GLY A 61 -7.04 -25.25 -7.30
N LYS A 62 -7.28 -26.17 -6.36
CA LYS A 62 -8.56 -26.83 -6.11
C LYS A 62 -8.93 -26.70 -4.63
N GLY A 63 -10.23 -26.63 -4.32
CA GLY A 63 -10.72 -26.59 -2.94
C GLY A 63 -11.73 -25.46 -2.73
N GLU A 64 -11.76 -24.94 -1.50
CA GLU A 64 -12.63 -23.82 -1.15
C GLU A 64 -12.21 -22.54 -1.90
N PRO A 65 -13.17 -21.80 -2.48
CA PRO A 65 -12.86 -20.64 -3.29
C PRO A 65 -12.43 -19.45 -2.43
N LEU A 66 -11.31 -18.84 -2.79
CA LEU A 66 -10.85 -17.56 -2.25
C LEU A 66 -10.76 -16.54 -3.38
N LEU A 67 -11.31 -15.34 -3.16
CA LEU A 67 -11.21 -14.23 -4.09
C LEU A 67 -10.06 -13.31 -3.69
N LEU A 68 -9.14 -13.08 -4.64
CA LEU A 68 -8.06 -12.11 -4.51
C LEU A 68 -8.40 -10.89 -5.38
N LEU A 69 -8.38 -9.69 -4.78
CA LEU A 69 -8.70 -8.41 -5.43
C LEU A 69 -7.43 -7.58 -5.64
#